data_AF-A0A945X9M2-F1
#
_entry.id   AF-A0A945X9M2-F1
#
_cell.length_a   1.000
_cell.length_b   1.000
_cell.length_c   1.000
_cell.angle_alpha   90.00
_cell.angle_beta   90.00
_cell.angle_gamma   90.00
#
_symmetry.space_group_name_H-M   'P 1'
#
loop_
_entity.id
_entity.type
_entity.pdbx_description
1 polymer ?
#
loop_
_entity_poly.entity_id
_entity_poly.type
_entity_poly.pdbx_seq_one_letter_code
_entity_poly.pdbx_strand_id
1 'polypeptide(L)'
;MGSNIGYENGKWQEREARYVIEEGTGDVFVGLKYWRKIGGEWSEAEIFSGSLHDSGEFFASDLDGFILGTVVSESRISATYLEAGPDQGAFALALEKEDR
;
A
#
# COMPACT_ATOMS: atom_id res chain seq x y z
N MET A 1 2.49 8.38 -4.28
CA MET A 1 3.01 7.27 -5.11
C MET A 1 4.20 6.63 -4.39
N GLY A 2 4.53 5.37 -4.67
CA GLY A 2 5.70 4.72 -4.06
C GLY A 2 6.28 3.60 -4.92
N SER A 3 7.59 3.37 -4.81
CA SER A 3 8.22 2.13 -5.29
C SER A 3 8.11 1.06 -4.20
N ASN A 4 7.56 -0.08 -4.59
CA ASN A 4 7.41 -1.26 -3.76
C ASN A 4 8.45 -2.28 -4.20
N ILE A 5 9.25 -2.74 -3.26
CA ILE A 5 10.31 -3.71 -3.53
C ILE A 5 10.08 -4.92 -2.64
N GLY A 6 10.02 -6.10 -3.24
CA GLY A 6 9.63 -7.29 -2.49
C GLY A 6 9.89 -8.60 -3.19
N TYR A 7 9.45 -9.67 -2.54
CA TYR A 7 9.43 -11.01 -3.10
C TYR A 7 7.98 -11.43 -3.33
N GLU A 8 7.70 -11.93 -4.52
CA GLU A 8 6.41 -12.52 -4.89
C GLU A 8 6.71 -13.86 -5.57
N ASN A 9 6.04 -14.93 -5.16
CA ASN A 9 6.23 -16.26 -5.76
C ASN A 9 7.71 -16.70 -5.86
N GLY A 10 8.52 -16.32 -4.86
CA GLY A 10 9.94 -16.64 -4.77
C GLY A 10 10.86 -15.84 -5.71
N LYS A 11 10.36 -14.79 -6.37
CA LYS A 11 11.14 -13.91 -7.24
C LYS A 11 11.16 -12.50 -6.68
N TRP A 12 12.32 -11.85 -6.78
CA TRP A 12 12.44 -10.42 -6.50
C TRP A 12 11.65 -9.62 -7.54
N GLN A 13 10.88 -8.65 -7.06
CA GLN A 13 10.01 -7.77 -7.84
C GLN A 13 10.17 -6.33 -7.37
N GLU A 14 10.14 -5.41 -8.33
CA GLU A 14 9.96 -3.98 -8.10
C GLU A 14 8.70 -3.55 -8.85
N ARG A 15 7.78 -2.88 -8.14
CA ARG A 15 6.50 -2.41 -8.70
C ARG A 15 6.16 -1.03 -8.15
N GLU A 16 5.56 -0.19 -8.98
CA GLU A 16 4.95 1.04 -8.49
C GLU A 16 3.55 0.74 -7.95
N ALA A 17 3.21 1.32 -6.79
CA ALA A 17 1.85 1.33 -6.29
C ALA A 17 1.38 2.73 -5.89
N ARG A 18 0.06 2.92 -5.96
CA ARG A 18 -0.64 4.15 -5.60
C ARG A 18 -1.78 3.82 -4.69
N TYR A 19 -1.88 4.59 -3.62
CA TYR A 19 -2.93 4.51 -2.62
C TYR A 19 -3.59 5.88 -2.56
N VAL A 20 -4.90 5.91 -2.73
CA VAL A 20 -5.72 7.13 -2.71
C VAL A 20 -6.75 6.94 -1.62
N ILE A 21 -6.67 7.72 -0.55
CA ILE A 21 -7.71 7.75 0.49
C ILE A 21 -8.88 8.59 -0.04
N GLU A 22 -10.08 8.01 -0.10
CA GLU A 22 -11.28 8.68 -0.63
C GLU A 22 -12.15 9.24 0.50
N GLU A 23 -12.35 8.44 1.56
CA GLU A 23 -13.20 8.77 2.69
C GLU A 23 -12.49 8.43 4.00
N GLY A 24 -12.72 9.23 5.04
CA GLY A 24 -12.17 9.00 6.37
C GLY A 24 -13.03 9.61 7.46
N THR A 25 -13.07 8.95 8.63
CA THR A 25 -13.75 9.45 9.83
C THR A 25 -12.93 9.07 11.05
N GLY A 26 -12.45 10.08 11.80
CA GLY A 26 -11.56 9.85 12.93
C GLY A 26 -10.25 9.23 12.47
N ASP A 27 -9.90 8.09 13.05
CA ASP A 27 -8.70 7.32 12.75
C ASP A 27 -8.89 6.29 11.64
N VAL A 28 -10.11 6.12 11.09
CA VAL A 28 -10.41 5.09 10.07
C VAL A 28 -10.59 5.71 8.69
N PHE A 29 -10.17 4.99 7.64
CA PHE A 29 -10.31 5.42 6.25
C PHE A 29 -10.62 4.27 5.27
N VAL A 30 -11.14 4.64 4.10
CA VAL A 30 -11.32 3.78 2.92
C VAL A 30 -10.71 4.47 1.71
N GLY A 31 -10.13 3.68 0.81
CA GLY A 31 -9.50 4.19 -0.39
C GLY A 31 -9.32 3.18 -1.50
N LEU A 32 -8.63 3.61 -2.55
CA LEU A 32 -8.30 2.82 -3.73
C LEU A 32 -6.79 2.56 -3.84
N LYS A 33 -6.45 1.30 -4.08
CA LYS A 33 -5.11 0.79 -4.39
C LYS A 33 -5.02 0.54 -5.89
N TYR A 34 -3.87 0.92 -6.46
CA TYR A 34 -3.47 0.61 -7.82
C TYR A 34 -2.02 0.13 -7.82
N TRP A 35 -1.68 -0.79 -8.70
CA TRP A 35 -0.28 -1.18 -8.93
C TRP A 35 0.04 -1.32 -10.41
N ARG A 36 1.32 -1.18 -10.73
CA ARG A 36 1.81 -1.34 -12.09
C ARG A 36 2.01 -2.83 -12.41
N LYS A 37 1.26 -3.33 -13.39
CA LYS A 37 1.41 -4.69 -13.92
C LYS A 37 2.72 -4.84 -14.69
N ILE A 38 3.16 -6.08 -14.85
CA ILE A 38 4.23 -6.44 -15.80
C ILE A 38 3.76 -6.03 -17.20
N GLY A 39 4.55 -5.19 -17.88
CA GLY A 39 4.17 -4.56 -19.15
C GLY A 39 3.80 -3.08 -19.03
N GLY A 40 3.70 -2.56 -17.80
CA GLY A 40 3.52 -1.12 -17.58
C GLY A 40 2.07 -0.66 -17.79
N GLU A 41 1.07 -1.49 -17.56
CA GLU A 41 -0.31 -1.01 -17.42
C GLU A 41 -0.67 -0.89 -15.94
N TRP A 42 -1.60 0.00 -15.59
CA TRP A 42 -2.15 0.04 -14.24
C TRP A 42 -3.14 -1.11 -14.03
N SER A 43 -3.21 -1.63 -12.80
CA SER A 43 -4.29 -2.49 -12.35
C SER A 43 -5.64 -1.81 -12.41
N GLU A 44 -6.71 -2.61 -12.31
CA GLU A 44 -7.99 -2.07 -11.88
C GLU A 44 -7.86 -1.55 -10.44
N ALA A 45 -8.75 -0.62 -10.08
CA ALA A 45 -8.78 -0.07 -8.73
C ALA A 45 -9.27 -1.14 -7.76
N GLU A 46 -8.54 -1.34 -6.66
CA GLU A 46 -8.96 -2.21 -5.58
C GLU A 46 -9.27 -1.41 -4.33
N ILE A 47 -10.33 -1.79 -3.63
CA ILE A 47 -10.67 -1.16 -2.36
C ILE A 47 -9.69 -1.65 -1.30
N PHE A 48 -9.14 -0.70 -0.53
CA PHE A 48 -8.45 -0.97 0.72
C PHE A 48 -9.05 -0.11 1.82
N SER A 49 -8.93 -0.57 3.05
CA SER A 49 -9.40 0.16 4.23
C SER A 49 -8.40 0.02 5.37
N GLY A 50 -8.39 0.97 6.28
CA GLY A 50 -7.40 0.97 7.34
C GLY A 50 -7.63 2.01 8.42
N SER A 51 -6.68 2.09 9.32
CA SER A 51 -6.60 3.11 10.36
C SER A 51 -5.23 3.79 10.41
N LEU A 52 -5.24 5.06 10.79
CA LEU A 52 -4.09 5.86 11.12
C LEU A 52 -4.23 6.37 12.55
N HIS A 53 -3.41 5.85 13.46
CA HIS A 53 -3.44 6.23 14.87
C HIS A 53 -2.57 7.47 15.14
N ASP A 54 -2.87 8.21 16.21
CA ASP A 54 -2.12 9.40 16.62
C ASP A 54 -0.63 9.14 16.91
N SER A 55 -0.28 7.88 17.21
CA SER A 55 1.10 7.40 17.35
C SER A 55 1.89 7.38 16.03
N GLY A 56 1.21 7.62 14.90
CA GLY A 56 1.77 7.49 13.55
C GLY A 56 1.73 6.06 13.03
N GLU A 57 1.13 5.10 13.76
CA GLU A 57 0.94 3.74 13.27
C GLU A 57 -0.13 3.70 12.18
N PHE A 58 0.20 3.05 11.06
CA PHE A 58 -0.65 2.90 9.89
C PHE A 58 -0.93 1.41 9.66
N PHE A 59 -2.20 1.04 9.72
CA PHE A 59 -2.65 -0.33 9.47
C PHE A 59 -3.71 -0.32 8.38
N ALA A 60 -3.56 -1.15 7.36
CA ALA A 60 -4.60 -1.29 6.34
C ALA A 60 -4.68 -2.73 5.83
N SER A 61 -5.75 -3.03 5.11
CA SER A 61 -5.97 -4.31 4.46
C SER A 61 -6.76 -4.12 3.18
N ASP A 62 -6.55 -5.03 2.25
CA ASP A 62 -7.36 -5.22 1.06
C ASP A 62 -7.83 -6.69 1.01
N LEU A 63 -8.20 -7.19 -0.17
CA LEU A 63 -8.67 -8.57 -0.34
C LEU A 63 -7.54 -9.61 -0.21
N ASP A 64 -6.30 -9.23 -0.50
CA ASP A 64 -5.18 -10.17 -0.67
C ASP A 64 -4.19 -10.09 0.50
N GLY A 65 -4.21 -9.02 1.28
CA GLY A 65 -3.21 -8.84 2.32
C GLY A 65 -3.42 -7.71 3.32
N PHE A 66 -2.35 -7.51 4.10
CA PHE A 66 -2.25 -6.51 5.15
C PHE A 66 -1.10 -5.56 4.88
N ILE A 67 -1.31 -4.28 5.18
CA ILE A 67 -0.31 -3.23 5.13
C ILE A 67 -0.05 -2.77 6.56
N LEU A 68 1.20 -2.89 7.00
CA LEU A 68 1.65 -2.51 8.34
C LEU A 68 2.73 -1.45 8.18
N GLY A 69 2.54 -0.26 8.74
CA GLY A 69 3.48 0.83 8.53
C GLY A 69 3.45 1.91 9.60
N THR A 70 4.27 2.94 9.35
CA THR A 70 4.37 4.12 10.19
C THR A 70 4.52 5.37 9.33
N VAL A 71 3.89 6.46 9.75
CA VAL A 71 4.09 7.80 9.20
C VAL A 71 5.46 8.30 9.64
N VAL A 72 6.35 8.52 8.67
CA VAL A 72 7.72 9.00 8.93
C VAL A 72 7.85 10.51 8.72
N SER A 73 6.93 11.13 7.97
CA SER A 73 6.78 12.58 7.81
C SER A 73 5.36 12.90 7.35
N GLU A 74 4.99 14.19 7.33
CA GLU A 74 3.69 14.66 6.81
C GLU A 74 3.38 14.17 5.38
N SER A 75 4.41 13.82 4.61
CA SER A 75 4.29 13.39 3.22
C SER A 75 4.73 11.95 2.98
N ARG A 76 5.08 11.17 4.01
CA ARG A 76 5.66 9.83 3.78
C ARG A 76 5.24 8.80 4.82
N ILE A 77 4.89 7.62 4.32
CA ILE A 77 4.65 6.40 5.08
C ILE A 77 5.69 5.35 4.67
N SER A 78 6.29 4.71 5.66
CA SER A 78 7.09 3.50 5.48
C SER A 78 6.26 2.31 5.92
N ALA A 79 6.01 1.35 5.04
CA ALA A 79 5.15 0.22 5.33
C ALA A 79 5.69 -1.09 4.75
N THR A 80 5.10 -2.20 5.20
CA THR A 80 5.27 -3.54 4.63
C THR A 80 3.90 -4.06 4.22
N TYR A 81 3.78 -4.53 3.00
CA TYR A 81 2.61 -5.26 2.51
C TYR A 81 2.89 -6.75 2.55
N LEU A 82 2.00 -7.50 3.20
CA LEU A 82 2.04 -8.94 3.34
C LEU A 82 0.82 -9.52 2.64
N GLU A 83 1.07 -10.18 1.52
CA GLU A 83 0.06 -10.81 0.67
C GLU A 83 0.05 -12.31 0.92
N ALA A 84 -1.15 -12.88 1.07
CA ALA A 84 -1.35 -14.31 1.27
C ALA A 84 -2.27 -14.87 0.20
N GLY A 85 -1.99 -16.08 -0.27
CA GLY A 85 -2.76 -16.72 -1.34
C GLY A 85 -1.88 -17.29 -2.44
N PRO A 86 -2.44 -17.55 -3.62
CA PRO A 86 -1.69 -18.06 -4.77
C PRO A 86 -0.51 -17.18 -5.17
N ASP A 87 -0.62 -15.86 -4.93
CA ASP A 87 0.38 -14.85 -5.25
C ASP A 87 1.07 -14.27 -4.01
N GLN A 88 1.29 -15.11 -3.00
CA GLN A 88 1.92 -14.71 -1.74
C GLN A 88 3.21 -13.90 -1.93
N GLY A 89 3.32 -12.84 -1.14
CA GLY A 89 4.42 -11.90 -1.27
C GLY A 89 4.63 -11.01 -0.05
N ALA A 90 5.82 -10.43 0.02
CA ALA A 90 6.18 -9.45 1.03
C ALA A 90 6.91 -8.28 0.37
N PHE A 91 6.37 -7.08 0.51
CA PHE A 91 6.87 -5.88 -0.16
C PHE A 91 7.12 -4.75 0.84
N ALA A 92 8.33 -4.20 0.83
CA ALA A 92 8.60 -2.93 1.48
C ALA A 92 8.01 -1.80 0.63
N LEU A 93 7.21 -0.95 1.26
CA LEU A 93 6.52 0.18 0.65
C LEU A 93 7.13 1.48 1.18
N ALA A 94 7.51 2.37 0.26
CA ALA A 94 7.79 3.77 0.58
C ALA A 94 6.74 4.63 -0.11
N LEU A 95 5.66 4.95 0.61
CA LEU A 95 4.55 5.72 0.07
C LEU A 95 4.79 7.20 0.32
N GLU A 96 4.83 7.98 -0.75
CA GLU A 96 4.92 9.43 -0.69
C GLU A 96 3.58 10.05 -1.09
N LYS A 97 3.20 11.14 -0.42
CA LYS A 97 2.07 11.96 -0.83
C LYS A 97 2.37 12.52 -2.22
N GLU A 98 1.38 12.46 -3.10
CA GLU A 98 1.49 13.10 -4.41
C GLU A 98 1.23 14.60 -4.23
N ASP A 99 2.24 15.43 -4.51
CA ASP A 99 2.07 16.88 -4.58
C ASP A 99 1.22 17.20 -5.81
N ARG A 100 0.01 17.74 -5.59
CA ARG A 100 -0.84 18.32 -6.63
C ARG A 100 -0.98 19.82 -6.41
#